data_AF-A0A5E7A7N0-F1
#
_entry.id   AF-A0A5E7A7N0-F1
#
_cell.length_a   1.000
_cell.length_b   1.000
_cell.length_c   1.000
_cell.angle_alpha   90.00
_cell.angle_beta   90.00
_cell.angle_gamma   90.00
#
_symmetry.space_group_name_H-M   'P 1'
#
loop_
_entity.id
_entity.type
_entity.pdbx_description
1 polymer ?
#
loop_
_entity_poly.entity_id
_entity_poly.type
_entity_poly.pdbx_seq_one_letter_code
_entity_poly.pdbx_strand_id
1 'polypeptide(L)'
;MRVMPRKGRKWWCKTIVKVSILLLFFYWLISEYFYWDRVWEARENSHKELVECRKKLSDSKYLPILGGGLLDVSKLHGFFWSVKMSKEGCVGDNLEGSFWWTGTELRNTYDEVGKNNDQTGWSHFTVVARLFLNVSKTSPHSTGYKQLDWPDELTIKLKNYPGLELWLKAPPPSVENKFLVSHFILHDWRRRDGTPRYISCDGLDSPRVEGSGLHVEDLIKFDRGELENLDFGSFRAYCNVGLSSFNFAAGDARVNLGVESLRSAPQALKFINDYLSRSVVTGSNE
;
A
#
# COMPACT_ATOMS: atom_id res chain seq x y z
N MET A 1 25.24 -6.53 70.36
CA MET A 1 24.14 -6.10 69.47
C MET A 1 23.41 -4.90 70.08
N ARG A 2 23.63 -3.67 69.60
CA ARG A 2 22.84 -2.51 70.03
C ARG A 2 21.57 -2.43 69.20
N VAL A 3 20.42 -2.70 69.82
CA VAL A 3 19.10 -2.48 69.21
C VAL A 3 18.85 -0.98 69.18
N MET A 4 18.88 -0.37 67.99
CA MET A 4 18.55 1.04 67.82
C MET A 4 17.09 1.33 68.25
N PRO A 5 16.82 2.48 68.90
CA PRO A 5 15.46 2.85 69.29
C PRO A 5 14.57 3.03 68.06
N ARG A 6 13.33 2.52 68.16
CA ARG A 6 12.32 2.39 67.09
C ARG A 6 12.05 3.71 66.30
N LYS A 7 12.29 4.88 66.93
CA LYS A 7 12.18 6.21 66.30
C LYS A 7 13.35 6.54 65.35
N GLY A 8 14.59 6.18 65.71
CA GLY A 8 15.77 6.43 64.87
C GLY A 8 15.77 5.59 63.59
N ARG A 9 15.29 4.35 63.67
CA ARG A 9 15.19 3.44 62.52
C ARG A 9 14.19 3.94 61.46
N LYS A 10 13.05 4.52 61.86
CA LYS A 10 12.06 5.11 60.92
C LYS A 10 12.60 6.36 60.20
N TRP A 11 13.38 7.19 60.87
CA TRP A 11 13.99 8.38 60.27
C TRP A 11 15.09 8.02 59.26
N TRP A 12 15.94 7.04 59.59
CA TRP A 12 16.95 6.51 58.67
C TRP A 12 16.32 5.83 57.45
N CYS A 13 15.26 5.01 57.61
CA CYS A 13 14.54 4.45 56.46
C CYS A 13 13.95 5.55 55.55
N LYS A 14 13.31 6.58 56.11
CA LYS A 14 12.77 7.70 55.30
C LYS A 14 13.86 8.44 54.53
N THR A 15 15.03 8.62 55.15
CA THR A 15 16.16 9.31 54.52
C THR A 15 16.77 8.47 53.40
N ILE A 16 16.98 7.17 53.63
CA ILE A 16 17.48 6.24 52.60
C ILE A 16 16.51 6.18 51.42
N VAL A 17 15.20 6.02 51.67
CA VAL A 17 14.19 5.97 50.60
C VAL A 17 14.19 7.28 49.79
N LYS A 18 14.26 8.44 50.44
CA LYS A 18 14.34 9.73 49.74
C LYS A 18 15.57 9.82 48.86
N VAL A 19 16.75 9.44 49.37
CA VAL A 19 18.00 9.46 48.61
C VAL A 19 17.96 8.47 47.45
N SER A 20 17.43 7.26 47.65
CA SER A 20 17.26 6.26 46.59
C SER A 20 16.33 6.74 45.48
N ILE A 21 15.19 7.36 45.81
CA ILE A 21 14.28 7.94 44.81
C ILE A 21 14.97 9.06 44.03
N LEU A 22 15.71 9.92 44.73
CA LEU A 22 16.45 11.03 44.10
C LEU A 22 17.50 10.49 43.13
N LEU A 23 18.28 9.48 43.53
CA LEU A 23 19.27 8.83 42.68
C LEU A 23 18.64 8.12 41.48
N LEU A 24 17.51 7.42 41.66
CA LEU A 24 16.78 6.78 40.57
C LEU A 24 16.24 7.81 39.56
N PHE A 25 15.73 8.94 40.06
CA PHE A 25 15.27 10.04 39.21
C PHE A 25 16.42 10.66 38.41
N PHE A 26 17.57 10.92 39.04
CA PHE A 26 18.76 11.41 38.33
C PHE A 26 19.30 10.39 37.33
N TYR A 27 19.34 9.10 37.68
CA TYR A 27 19.74 8.04 36.75
C TYR A 27 18.79 7.97 35.55
N TRP A 28 17.49 8.04 35.77
CA TRP A 28 16.49 8.07 34.70
C TRP A 28 16.67 9.29 33.79
N LEU A 29 16.82 10.50 34.35
CA LEU A 29 17.07 11.71 33.56
C LEU A 29 18.33 11.62 32.71
N ILE A 30 19.43 11.11 33.28
CA ILE A 30 20.71 10.94 32.56
C ILE A 30 20.56 9.89 31.45
N SER A 31 19.93 8.75 31.76
CA SER A 31 19.68 7.69 30.79
C SER A 31 18.80 8.18 29.64
N GLU A 32 17.75 8.93 29.94
CA GLU A 32 16.85 9.53 28.95
C GLU A 32 17.59 10.54 28.09
N TYR A 33 18.39 11.42 28.69
CA TYR A 33 19.23 12.38 27.97
C TYR A 33 20.18 11.68 26.97
N PHE A 34 20.96 10.69 27.41
CA PHE A 34 21.88 9.95 26.52
C PHE A 34 21.15 9.08 25.49
N TYR A 35 19.92 8.66 25.78
CA TYR A 35 19.09 7.99 24.78
C TYR A 35 18.70 8.97 23.68
N TRP A 36 18.15 10.13 24.04
CA TRP A 36 17.75 11.14 23.06
C TRP A 36 18.92 11.68 22.26
N ASP A 37 20.06 11.95 22.90
CA ASP A 37 21.28 12.43 22.24
C ASP A 37 21.74 11.46 21.13
N ARG A 38 21.83 10.16 21.44
CA ARG A 38 22.16 9.12 20.45
C ARG A 38 21.12 9.02 19.33
N VAL A 39 19.83 9.17 19.66
CA VAL A 39 18.75 9.14 18.66
C VAL A 39 18.85 10.35 17.72
N TRP A 40 19.18 11.54 18.25
CA TRP A 40 19.38 12.76 17.46
C TRP A 40 20.61 12.67 16.56
N GLU A 41 21.74 12.23 17.10
CA GLU A 41 22.98 12.04 16.34
C GLU A 41 22.78 11.00 15.21
N ALA A 42 22.12 9.88 15.50
CA ALA A 42 21.78 8.88 14.49
C ALA A 42 20.85 9.43 13.39
N ARG A 43 19.87 10.27 13.75
CA ARG A 43 18.99 10.92 12.77
C ARG A 43 19.74 11.92 11.90
N GLU A 44 20.64 12.71 12.49
CA GLU A 44 21.43 13.69 11.74
C GLU A 44 22.39 12.99 10.76
N ASN A 45 23.07 11.93 11.19
CA ASN A 45 23.95 11.14 10.33
C ASN A 45 23.16 10.46 9.21
N SER A 46 22.02 9.83 9.53
CA SER A 46 21.14 9.24 8.52
C SER A 46 20.63 10.29 7.52
N HIS A 47 20.31 11.50 7.98
CA HIS A 47 19.90 12.59 7.10
C HIS A 47 21.03 13.03 6.16
N LYS A 48 22.25 13.20 6.68
CA LYS A 48 23.44 13.55 5.87
C LYS A 48 23.69 12.49 4.79
N GLU A 49 23.70 11.22 5.17
CA GLU A 49 23.88 10.12 4.22
C GLU A 49 22.79 10.09 3.15
N LEU A 50 21.52 10.31 3.51
CA LEU A 50 20.42 10.38 2.55
C LEU A 50 20.56 11.56 1.57
N VAL A 51 21.04 12.71 2.04
CA VAL A 51 21.29 13.89 1.19
C VAL A 51 22.40 13.60 0.18
N GLU A 52 23.52 13.02 0.63
CA GLU A 52 24.61 12.59 -0.25
C GLU A 52 24.14 11.55 -1.26
N CYS A 53 23.31 10.61 -0.81
CA CYS A 53 22.75 9.56 -1.64
C CYS A 53 21.86 10.11 -2.76
N ARG A 54 20.99 11.05 -2.42
CA ARG A 54 20.13 11.75 -3.39
C ARG A 54 20.97 12.53 -4.39
N LYS A 55 22.00 13.23 -3.93
CA LYS A 55 22.91 13.97 -4.82
C LYS A 55 23.68 13.06 -5.78
N LYS A 56 24.11 11.88 -5.31
CA LYS A 56 24.80 10.90 -6.15
C LYS A 56 23.90 10.35 -7.27
N LEU A 57 22.60 10.24 -7.01
CA LEU A 57 21.64 9.61 -7.90
C LEU A 57 20.77 10.60 -8.69
N SER A 58 20.83 11.90 -8.41
CA SER A 58 19.95 12.91 -9.05
C SER A 58 20.05 12.93 -10.57
N ASP A 59 21.26 12.75 -11.09
CA ASP A 59 21.55 12.86 -12.52
C ASP A 59 21.68 11.47 -13.18
N SER A 60 21.44 10.40 -12.42
CA SER A 60 21.57 9.05 -12.94
C SER A 60 20.34 8.68 -13.76
N LYS A 61 20.55 8.25 -15.00
CA LYS A 61 19.49 7.63 -15.82
C LYS A 61 18.99 6.31 -15.23
N TYR A 62 19.84 5.62 -14.48
CA TYR A 62 19.54 4.31 -13.90
C TYR A 62 19.61 4.39 -12.38
N LEU A 63 18.50 4.09 -11.73
CA LEU A 63 18.38 4.04 -10.29
C LEU A 63 18.56 2.60 -9.82
N PRO A 64 19.65 2.24 -9.10
CA PRO A 64 19.80 0.91 -8.53
C PRO A 64 18.70 0.62 -7.52
N ILE A 65 18.15 -0.58 -7.53
CA ILE A 65 17.14 -1.04 -6.58
C ILE A 65 17.67 -2.23 -5.79
N LEU A 66 17.14 -2.41 -4.58
CA LEU A 66 17.52 -3.51 -3.69
C LEU A 66 17.41 -4.87 -4.42
N GLY A 67 18.43 -5.73 -4.32
CA GLY A 67 18.42 -7.05 -4.94
C GLY A 67 19.01 -7.12 -6.35
N GLY A 68 19.67 -6.05 -6.83
CA GLY A 68 20.55 -6.11 -8.01
C GLY A 68 19.93 -5.72 -9.35
N GLY A 69 18.82 -4.98 -9.37
CA GLY A 69 18.22 -4.41 -10.58
C GLY A 69 18.53 -2.93 -10.77
N LEU A 70 18.26 -2.41 -11.96
CA LEU A 70 18.30 -0.98 -12.27
C LEU A 70 16.93 -0.53 -12.79
N LEU A 71 16.47 0.65 -12.35
CA LEU A 71 15.25 1.29 -12.84
C LEU A 71 15.64 2.43 -13.79
N ASP A 72 15.21 2.37 -15.05
CA ASP A 72 15.40 3.42 -16.04
C ASP A 72 14.42 4.57 -15.78
N VAL A 73 14.88 5.59 -15.06
CA VAL A 73 14.03 6.72 -14.65
C VAL A 73 13.59 7.58 -15.83
N SER A 74 14.29 7.51 -16.97
CA SER A 74 13.89 8.24 -18.18
C SER A 74 12.55 7.76 -18.76
N LYS A 75 12.17 6.52 -18.47
CA LYS A 75 10.87 5.96 -18.85
C LYS A 75 9.74 6.33 -17.89
N LEU A 76 10.07 6.85 -16.71
CA LEU A 76 9.15 7.18 -15.62
C LEU A 76 8.94 8.70 -15.51
N HIS A 77 8.65 9.34 -16.65
CA HIS A 77 8.39 10.78 -16.69
C HIS A 77 7.26 11.15 -15.72
N GLY A 78 7.37 12.26 -15.00
CA GLY A 78 6.34 12.71 -14.05
C GLY A 78 6.23 11.91 -12.75
N PHE A 79 7.05 10.88 -12.54
CA PHE A 79 7.11 10.15 -11.28
C PHE A 79 8.11 10.77 -10.31
N PHE A 80 7.72 10.85 -9.04
CA PHE A 80 8.61 11.09 -7.93
C PHE A 80 9.24 9.78 -7.47
N TRP A 81 10.52 9.78 -7.14
CA TRP A 81 11.20 8.63 -6.56
C TRP A 81 12.05 9.06 -5.37
N SER A 82 12.15 8.17 -4.38
CA SER A 82 12.98 8.36 -3.20
C SER A 82 14.13 7.36 -3.18
N VAL A 83 15.17 7.69 -2.40
CA VAL A 83 16.34 6.83 -2.19
C VAL A 83 16.48 6.51 -0.72
N LYS A 84 17.16 5.40 -0.43
CA LYS A 84 17.61 5.04 0.91
C LYS A 84 19.04 4.52 0.88
N MET A 85 19.69 4.60 2.03
CA MET A 85 20.92 3.86 2.29
C MET A 85 20.59 2.41 2.63
N SER A 86 21.29 1.49 1.97
CA SER A 86 21.26 0.06 2.25
C SER A 86 22.68 -0.48 2.45
N LYS A 87 22.81 -1.75 2.85
CA LYS A 87 24.12 -2.42 2.92
C LYS A 87 24.83 -2.48 1.56
N GLU A 88 24.06 -2.46 0.47
CA GLU A 88 24.54 -2.46 -0.92
C GLU A 88 24.86 -1.04 -1.42
N GLY A 89 24.73 -0.04 -0.54
CA GLY A 89 24.88 1.38 -0.86
C GLY A 89 23.55 2.06 -1.15
N CYS A 90 23.64 3.14 -1.93
CA CYS A 90 22.52 3.96 -2.36
C CYS A 90 21.58 3.23 -3.32
N VAL A 91 20.32 3.09 -2.94
CA VAL A 91 19.29 2.44 -3.76
C VAL A 91 17.99 3.24 -3.78
N GLY A 92 17.19 3.07 -4.83
CA GLY A 92 15.80 3.50 -4.89
C GLY A 92 14.97 2.80 -3.82
N ASP A 93 14.05 3.54 -3.22
CA ASP A 93 13.20 3.07 -2.13
C ASP A 93 11.73 3.06 -2.53
N ASN A 94 11.18 4.22 -2.89
CA ASN A 94 9.79 4.35 -3.31
C ASN A 94 9.67 5.07 -4.64
N LEU A 95 8.56 4.83 -5.32
CA LEU A 95 8.18 5.44 -6.58
C LEU A 95 6.71 5.86 -6.48
N GLU A 96 6.41 7.13 -6.75
CA GLU A 96 5.09 7.72 -6.63
C GLU A 96 4.74 8.47 -7.92
N GLY A 97 3.51 8.30 -8.40
CA GLY A 97 3.04 9.00 -9.59
C GLY A 97 1.58 8.69 -9.87
N SER A 98 1.06 9.21 -10.98
CA SER A 98 -0.31 8.95 -11.38
C SER A 98 -0.49 8.93 -12.89
N PHE A 99 -1.57 8.28 -13.30
CA PHE A 99 -1.96 8.17 -14.70
C PHE A 99 -3.44 8.54 -14.88
N TRP A 100 -3.71 9.08 -16.05
CA TRP A 100 -5.02 9.01 -16.68
C TRP A 100 -5.09 7.81 -17.61
N TRP A 101 -6.16 7.04 -17.50
CA TRP A 101 -6.52 5.99 -18.44
C TRP A 101 -7.62 6.50 -19.35
N THR A 102 -7.36 6.48 -20.66
CA THR A 102 -8.29 7.00 -21.67
C THR A 102 -9.32 5.97 -22.16
N GLY A 103 -9.18 4.71 -21.74
CA GLY A 103 -9.89 3.57 -22.34
C GLY A 103 -8.99 2.68 -23.19
N THR A 104 -7.90 3.23 -23.72
CA THR A 104 -6.97 2.50 -24.62
C THR A 104 -5.50 2.69 -24.29
N GLU A 105 -5.14 3.79 -23.62
CA GLU A 105 -3.76 4.12 -23.30
C GLU A 105 -3.63 4.80 -21.94
N LEU A 106 -2.41 4.74 -21.40
CA LEU A 106 -2.02 5.49 -20.21
C LEU A 106 -1.39 6.81 -20.63
N ARG A 107 -1.86 7.90 -20.01
CA ARG A 107 -1.27 9.23 -20.09
C ARG A 107 -0.74 9.60 -18.71
N ASN A 108 0.50 10.07 -18.63
CA ASN A 108 1.03 10.52 -17.35
C ASN A 108 0.30 11.81 -16.93
N THR A 109 -0.11 11.90 -15.67
CA THR A 109 -0.81 13.08 -15.17
C THR A 109 0.01 14.35 -15.34
N TYR A 110 1.34 14.28 -15.17
CA TYR A 110 2.26 15.40 -15.34
C TYR A 110 2.20 15.99 -16.76
N ASP A 111 2.14 15.13 -17.78
CA ASP A 111 2.11 15.57 -19.17
C ASP A 111 0.78 16.24 -19.53
N GLU A 112 -0.28 15.98 -18.77
CA GLU A 112 -1.63 16.49 -19.02
C GLU A 112 -1.95 17.77 -18.23
N VAL A 113 -1.07 18.20 -17.33
CA VAL A 113 -1.26 19.46 -16.58
C VAL A 113 -1.32 20.65 -17.54
N GLY A 114 -2.40 21.43 -17.44
CA GLY A 114 -2.59 22.65 -18.23
C GLY A 114 -3.05 22.42 -19.67
N LYS A 115 -3.31 21.17 -20.09
CA LYS A 115 -3.97 20.88 -21.37
C LYS A 115 -5.49 21.01 -21.21
N ASN A 116 -6.13 21.81 -22.06
CA ASN A 116 -7.59 21.91 -22.16
C ASN A 116 -8.17 20.72 -22.93
N ASN A 117 -7.92 19.52 -22.42
CA ASN A 117 -8.52 18.30 -22.95
C ASN A 117 -9.83 18.07 -22.19
N ASP A 118 -10.91 17.81 -22.92
CA ASP A 118 -12.13 17.30 -22.30
C ASP A 118 -11.84 15.87 -21.82
N GLN A 119 -11.51 15.74 -20.53
CA GLN A 119 -11.14 14.47 -19.87
C GLN A 119 -12.37 13.62 -19.53
N THR A 120 -13.54 13.94 -20.12
CA THR A 120 -14.78 13.20 -19.89
C THR A 120 -14.58 11.72 -20.24
N GLY A 121 -14.80 10.85 -19.25
CA GLY A 121 -14.66 9.40 -19.38
C GLY A 121 -13.25 8.86 -19.10
N TRP A 122 -12.27 9.71 -18.79
CA TRP A 122 -10.96 9.24 -18.35
C TRP A 122 -11.01 8.79 -16.89
N SER A 123 -10.20 7.79 -16.56
CA SER A 123 -10.12 7.21 -15.22
C SER A 123 -8.78 7.56 -14.58
N HIS A 124 -8.78 7.98 -13.31
CA HIS A 124 -7.56 8.41 -12.61
C HIS A 124 -7.02 7.28 -11.73
N PHE A 125 -5.70 7.09 -11.77
CA PHE A 125 -5.01 6.10 -10.95
C PHE A 125 -3.76 6.69 -10.32
N THR A 126 -3.63 6.59 -9.00
CA THR A 126 -2.42 6.98 -8.28
C THR A 126 -1.64 5.75 -7.85
N VAL A 127 -0.35 5.73 -8.12
CA VAL A 127 0.56 4.62 -7.83
C VAL A 127 1.54 5.04 -6.74
N VAL A 128 1.69 4.19 -5.72
CA VAL A 128 2.75 4.29 -4.71
C VAL A 128 3.42 2.92 -4.62
N ALA A 129 4.66 2.82 -5.07
CA ALA A 129 5.40 1.57 -5.20
C ALA A 129 6.63 1.53 -4.30
N ARG A 130 6.92 0.34 -3.77
CA ARG A 130 8.18 0.03 -3.10
C ARG A 130 9.11 -0.63 -4.12
N LEU A 131 10.36 -0.19 -4.14
CA LEU A 131 11.35 -0.60 -5.13
C LEU A 131 12.28 -1.69 -4.58
N PHE A 132 12.22 -2.86 -5.20
CA PHE A 132 13.14 -3.98 -4.98
C PHE A 132 13.01 -4.97 -6.13
N LEU A 133 14.09 -5.64 -6.50
CA LEU A 133 14.03 -6.65 -7.55
C LEU A 133 13.16 -7.81 -7.08
N ASN A 134 12.09 -8.07 -7.82
CA ASN A 134 11.18 -9.18 -7.52
C ASN A 134 11.78 -10.50 -8.02
N VAL A 135 12.85 -10.95 -7.35
CA VAL A 135 13.42 -12.28 -7.53
C VAL A 135 12.51 -13.27 -6.80
N SER A 136 12.08 -14.30 -7.51
CA SER A 136 11.13 -15.36 -7.12
C SER A 136 11.44 -16.13 -5.82
N LYS A 137 12.46 -15.74 -5.04
CA LYS A 137 12.94 -16.41 -3.82
C LYS A 137 12.51 -15.75 -2.51
N THR A 138 12.01 -14.52 -2.49
CA THR A 138 11.35 -14.00 -1.30
C THR A 138 9.93 -14.56 -1.26
N SER A 139 9.77 -15.59 -0.43
CA SER A 139 8.48 -16.09 0.04
C SER A 139 7.46 -14.96 0.16
N PRO A 140 6.23 -15.14 -0.35
CA PRO A 140 5.25 -14.08 -0.32
C PRO A 140 5.08 -13.70 1.14
N HIS A 141 5.36 -12.45 1.51
CA HIS A 141 4.80 -11.93 2.75
C HIS A 141 3.29 -12.15 2.61
N SER A 142 2.80 -13.15 3.35
CA SER A 142 1.58 -13.87 3.03
C SER A 142 0.36 -13.08 3.48
N THR A 143 0.11 -11.98 2.81
CA THR A 143 -1.08 -11.15 2.98
C THR A 143 -1.81 -11.13 1.64
N GLY A 144 -3.06 -11.57 1.61
CA GLY A 144 -3.88 -11.68 0.39
C GLY A 144 -4.67 -12.98 0.31
N TYR A 145 -5.61 -13.05 -0.64
CA TYR A 145 -6.42 -14.24 -0.90
C TYR A 145 -5.50 -15.41 -1.29
N LYS A 146 -5.51 -16.48 -0.48
CA LYS A 146 -4.75 -17.71 -0.74
C LYS A 146 -5.51 -18.72 -1.61
N GLN A 147 -6.79 -18.47 -1.81
CA GLN A 147 -7.67 -19.37 -2.53
C GLN A 147 -7.50 -19.15 -4.04
N LEU A 148 -7.12 -20.22 -4.74
CA LEU A 148 -6.93 -20.19 -6.19
C LEU A 148 -8.27 -20.10 -6.91
N ASP A 149 -9.20 -20.98 -6.55
CA ASP A 149 -10.50 -21.09 -7.21
C ASP A 149 -11.63 -20.94 -6.20
N TRP A 150 -12.74 -20.37 -6.67
CA TRP A 150 -13.96 -20.17 -5.90
C TRP A 150 -15.12 -20.93 -6.56
N PRO A 151 -16.06 -21.51 -5.79
CA PRO A 151 -17.21 -22.19 -6.39
C PRO A 151 -18.00 -21.25 -7.31
N ASP A 152 -18.38 -21.72 -8.51
CA ASP A 152 -19.11 -20.92 -9.51
C ASP A 152 -20.46 -20.41 -8.96
N GLU A 153 -21.13 -21.24 -8.16
CA GLU A 153 -22.37 -20.90 -7.47
C GLU A 153 -22.23 -19.73 -6.48
N LEU A 154 -21.04 -19.54 -5.91
CA LEU A 154 -20.68 -18.45 -5.00
C LEU A 154 -19.93 -17.30 -5.69
N THR A 155 -19.75 -17.39 -7.00
CA THR A 155 -19.04 -16.38 -7.80
C THR A 155 -20.06 -15.55 -8.58
N ILE A 156 -20.05 -14.24 -8.37
CA ILE A 156 -20.90 -13.29 -9.09
C ILE A 156 -20.03 -12.52 -10.08
N LYS A 157 -20.35 -12.63 -11.37
CA LYS A 157 -19.69 -11.85 -12.43
C LYS A 157 -20.47 -10.56 -12.64
N LEU A 158 -19.81 -9.42 -12.43
CA LEU A 158 -20.47 -8.11 -12.50
C LEU A 158 -20.61 -7.65 -13.96
N LYS A 159 -21.84 -7.56 -14.46
CA LYS A 159 -22.12 -7.18 -15.85
C LYS A 159 -21.71 -5.74 -16.17
N ASN A 160 -21.88 -4.84 -15.20
CA ASN A 160 -21.51 -3.42 -15.35
C ASN A 160 -20.01 -3.14 -15.14
N TYR A 161 -19.25 -4.15 -14.71
CA TYR A 161 -17.82 -4.09 -14.42
C TYR A 161 -17.06 -5.28 -15.00
N PRO A 162 -16.85 -5.30 -16.34
CA PRO A 162 -16.23 -6.44 -17.02
C PRO A 162 -14.85 -6.78 -16.43
N GLY A 163 -14.64 -8.06 -16.11
CA GLY A 163 -13.39 -8.55 -15.51
C GLY A 163 -13.33 -8.46 -13.98
N LEU A 164 -14.39 -7.97 -13.32
CA LEU A 164 -14.55 -8.01 -11.87
C LEU A 164 -15.57 -9.05 -11.43
N GLU A 165 -15.23 -9.75 -10.35
CA GLU A 165 -16.09 -10.74 -9.70
C GLU A 165 -16.26 -10.42 -8.21
N LEU A 166 -17.38 -10.84 -7.63
CA LEU A 166 -17.55 -10.96 -6.18
C LEU A 166 -17.47 -12.42 -5.79
N TRP A 167 -16.70 -12.71 -4.76
CA TRP A 167 -16.61 -14.06 -4.17
C TRP A 167 -17.38 -14.07 -2.86
N LEU A 168 -18.53 -14.76 -2.87
CA LEU A 168 -19.48 -14.82 -1.75
C LEU A 168 -19.15 -15.98 -0.81
N LYS A 169 -19.58 -15.89 0.45
CA LYS A 169 -19.45 -16.98 1.44
C LYS A 169 -20.62 -17.96 1.39
N ALA A 170 -21.80 -17.47 1.03
CA ALA A 170 -23.03 -18.26 0.94
C ALA A 170 -23.87 -17.82 -0.27
N PRO A 171 -24.74 -18.70 -0.79
CA PRO A 171 -25.64 -18.34 -1.89
C PRO A 171 -26.50 -17.12 -1.52
N PRO A 172 -26.60 -16.11 -2.40
CA PRO A 172 -27.42 -14.93 -2.14
C PRO A 172 -28.92 -15.26 -2.27
N PRO A 173 -29.80 -14.59 -1.51
CA PRO A 173 -29.50 -13.58 -0.49
C PRO A 173 -28.97 -14.21 0.82
N SER A 174 -27.94 -13.61 1.42
CA SER A 174 -27.39 -14.08 2.70
C SER A 174 -26.63 -12.99 3.48
N VAL A 175 -26.88 -12.93 4.79
CA VAL A 175 -26.21 -12.03 5.73
C VAL A 175 -24.71 -12.31 5.86
N GLU A 176 -24.26 -13.52 5.52
CA GLU A 176 -22.85 -13.91 5.57
C GLU A 176 -21.98 -13.15 4.55
N ASN A 177 -22.63 -12.51 3.56
CA ASN A 177 -21.96 -11.79 2.47
C ASN A 177 -21.68 -10.30 2.76
N LYS A 178 -22.02 -9.79 3.97
CA LYS A 178 -22.02 -8.35 4.30
C LYS A 178 -20.74 -7.57 3.94
N PHE A 179 -19.55 -8.19 4.05
CA PHE A 179 -18.25 -7.53 3.81
C PHE A 179 -17.58 -7.92 2.48
N LEU A 180 -18.23 -8.75 1.67
CA LEU A 180 -17.64 -9.29 0.44
C LEU A 180 -17.94 -8.41 -0.77
N VAL A 181 -18.93 -7.53 -0.67
CA VAL A 181 -19.39 -6.61 -1.71
C VAL A 181 -18.50 -5.37 -1.88
N SER A 182 -17.49 -5.19 -1.03
CA SER A 182 -16.45 -4.16 -1.17
C SER A 182 -15.12 -4.71 -1.70
N HIS A 183 -15.06 -6.01 -2.00
CA HIS A 183 -13.85 -6.71 -2.47
C HIS A 183 -14.08 -7.30 -3.86
N PHE A 184 -13.49 -6.67 -4.87
CA PHE A 184 -13.63 -7.09 -6.26
C PHE A 184 -12.44 -7.93 -6.69
N ILE A 185 -12.70 -9.14 -7.17
CA ILE A 185 -11.69 -10.06 -7.64
C ILE A 185 -11.40 -9.83 -9.12
N LEU A 186 -10.12 -9.76 -9.46
CA LEU A 186 -9.62 -9.64 -10.83
C LEU A 186 -9.33 -11.04 -11.38
N HIS A 187 -10.32 -11.64 -12.04
CA HIS A 187 -10.23 -13.02 -12.52
C HIS A 187 -9.15 -13.20 -13.59
N ASP A 188 -9.16 -12.34 -14.61
CA ASP A 188 -8.31 -12.45 -15.80
C ASP A 188 -6.91 -11.86 -15.60
N TRP A 189 -6.54 -11.54 -14.36
CA TRP A 189 -5.23 -10.99 -14.04
C TRP A 189 -4.74 -11.49 -12.70
N ARG A 190 -4.32 -12.75 -12.70
CA ARG A 190 -3.81 -13.41 -11.51
C ARG A 190 -2.36 -13.03 -11.20
N ARG A 191 -1.96 -13.31 -9.98
CA ARG A 191 -0.57 -13.28 -9.55
C ARG A 191 0.20 -14.44 -10.21
N ARG A 192 1.53 -14.39 -10.15
CA ARG A 192 2.40 -15.45 -10.71
C ARG A 192 2.18 -16.81 -10.05
N ASP A 193 1.76 -16.83 -8.79
CA ASP A 193 1.42 -18.03 -8.02
C ASP A 193 0.00 -18.56 -8.31
N GLY A 194 -0.72 -17.95 -9.27
CA GLY A 194 -2.08 -18.30 -9.63
C GLY A 194 -3.17 -17.69 -8.74
N THR A 195 -2.81 -17.11 -7.58
CA THR A 195 -3.80 -16.50 -6.69
C THR A 195 -4.41 -15.23 -7.32
N PRO A 196 -5.69 -14.93 -7.03
CA PRO A 196 -6.34 -13.75 -7.57
C PRO A 196 -5.71 -12.46 -7.04
N ARG A 197 -5.83 -11.38 -7.83
CA ARG A 197 -5.67 -10.01 -7.35
C ARG A 197 -7.04 -9.47 -6.97
N TYR A 198 -7.08 -8.48 -6.09
CA TYR A 198 -8.33 -7.84 -5.73
C TYR A 198 -8.19 -6.33 -5.57
N ILE A 199 -9.30 -5.63 -5.83
CA ILE A 199 -9.53 -4.23 -5.54
C ILE A 199 -10.41 -4.16 -4.30
N SER A 200 -10.00 -3.41 -3.29
CA SER A 200 -10.80 -3.14 -2.09
C SER A 200 -11.31 -1.71 -2.17
N CYS A 201 -12.60 -1.51 -1.96
CA CYS A 201 -13.24 -0.19 -1.94
C CYS A 201 -13.73 0.12 -0.53
N ASP A 202 -12.83 0.69 0.26
CA ASP A 202 -13.09 1.10 1.64
C ASP A 202 -14.17 2.19 1.62
N GLY A 203 -15.30 1.93 2.27
CA GLY A 203 -16.44 2.85 2.31
C GLY A 203 -17.67 2.36 1.53
N LEU A 204 -17.55 1.39 0.62
CA LEU A 204 -18.75 0.69 0.09
C LEU A 204 -19.43 -0.18 1.15
N ASP A 205 -18.72 -0.49 2.23
CA ASP A 205 -19.18 -1.21 3.42
C ASP A 205 -19.57 -0.28 4.58
N SER A 206 -19.50 1.04 4.39
CA SER A 206 -19.91 2.04 5.39
C SER A 206 -21.44 2.17 5.43
N PRO A 207 -22.06 2.28 6.62
CA PRO A 207 -23.52 2.45 6.77
C PRO A 207 -24.06 3.77 6.16
N ARG A 208 -23.18 4.71 5.82
CA ARG A 208 -23.52 5.96 5.13
C ARG A 208 -22.64 6.10 3.90
N VAL A 209 -23.13 5.66 2.75
CA VAL A 209 -22.65 6.18 1.48
C VAL A 209 -23.59 7.33 1.09
N GLU A 210 -23.11 8.57 1.18
CA GLU A 210 -23.88 9.72 0.74
C GLU A 210 -24.08 9.66 -0.78
N GLY A 211 -25.34 9.72 -1.23
CA GLY A 211 -25.68 10.02 -2.62
C GLY A 211 -26.13 8.87 -3.53
N SER A 212 -26.19 7.61 -3.07
CA SER A 212 -26.54 6.47 -3.93
C SER A 212 -27.86 5.76 -3.61
N GLY A 213 -28.42 5.94 -2.40
CA GLY A 213 -29.66 5.28 -1.98
C GLY A 213 -29.56 3.76 -1.77
N LEU A 214 -28.35 3.17 -1.89
CA LEU A 214 -28.08 1.77 -1.62
C LEU A 214 -27.42 1.64 -0.24
N HIS A 215 -28.06 0.93 0.69
CA HIS A 215 -27.43 0.57 1.96
C HIS A 215 -26.75 -0.80 1.87
N VAL A 216 -25.67 -1.01 2.64
CA VAL A 216 -25.00 -2.32 2.77
C VAL A 216 -25.99 -3.40 3.22
N GLU A 217 -26.96 -3.00 4.04
CA GLU A 217 -28.08 -3.83 4.49
C GLU A 217 -29.02 -4.27 3.36
N ASP A 218 -28.99 -3.62 2.20
CA ASP A 218 -29.76 -4.03 1.02
C ASP A 218 -28.99 -5.03 0.17
N LEU A 219 -27.67 -4.91 0.10
CA LEU A 219 -26.80 -5.83 -0.64
C LEU A 219 -26.89 -7.29 -0.15
N ILE A 220 -27.13 -7.51 1.14
CA ILE A 220 -27.32 -8.87 1.71
C ILE A 220 -28.69 -9.47 1.36
N LYS A 221 -29.65 -8.65 0.93
CA LYS A 221 -31.00 -9.07 0.51
C LYS A 221 -31.09 -9.32 -1.00
N PHE A 222 -30.08 -8.87 -1.75
CA PHE A 222 -30.07 -9.01 -3.20
C PHE A 222 -29.92 -10.48 -3.59
N ASP A 223 -30.69 -10.88 -4.59
CA ASP A 223 -30.49 -12.17 -5.25
C ASP A 223 -29.28 -12.11 -6.21
N ARG A 224 -28.98 -13.26 -6.84
CA ARG A 224 -27.87 -13.35 -7.78
C ARG A 224 -28.00 -12.37 -8.96
N GLY A 225 -29.19 -12.24 -9.53
CA GLY A 225 -29.42 -11.38 -10.70
C GLY A 225 -29.27 -9.90 -10.35
N GLU A 226 -29.74 -9.49 -9.18
CA GLU A 226 -29.54 -8.15 -8.65
C GLU A 226 -28.06 -7.85 -8.40
N LEU A 227 -27.32 -8.80 -7.79
CA LEU A 227 -25.87 -8.67 -7.57
C LEU A 227 -25.08 -8.59 -8.90
N GLU A 228 -25.44 -9.39 -9.91
CA GLU A 228 -24.79 -9.36 -11.23
C GLU A 228 -24.95 -8.00 -11.94
N ASN A 229 -26.04 -7.27 -11.65
CA ASN A 229 -26.36 -5.97 -12.26
C ASN A 229 -26.06 -4.78 -11.34
N LEU A 230 -25.28 -4.97 -10.27
CA LEU A 230 -24.85 -3.87 -9.41
C LEU A 230 -24.17 -2.76 -10.23
N ASP A 231 -24.54 -1.52 -9.96
CA ASP A 231 -23.87 -0.33 -10.48
C ASP A 231 -23.49 0.60 -9.32
N PHE A 232 -22.20 0.72 -9.10
CA PHE A 232 -21.60 1.60 -8.10
C PHE A 232 -21.27 3.00 -8.68
N GLY A 233 -21.59 3.29 -9.94
CA GLY A 233 -21.18 4.54 -10.61
C GLY A 233 -21.59 5.85 -9.92
N SER A 234 -22.63 5.83 -9.07
CA SER A 234 -23.06 6.98 -8.26
C SER A 234 -22.39 7.08 -6.88
N PHE A 235 -21.61 6.06 -6.48
CA PHE A 235 -21.01 5.98 -5.15
C PHE A 235 -19.70 6.76 -5.12
N ARG A 236 -19.56 7.59 -4.08
CA ARG A 236 -18.27 8.21 -3.76
C ARG A 236 -17.56 7.34 -2.73
N ALA A 237 -16.73 6.42 -3.20
CA ALA A 237 -15.81 5.68 -2.34
C ALA A 237 -14.42 5.64 -2.95
N TYR A 238 -13.42 5.40 -2.09
CA TYR A 238 -12.04 5.25 -2.49
C TYR A 238 -11.71 3.78 -2.59
N CYS A 239 -11.19 3.38 -3.74
CA CYS A 239 -10.74 2.03 -3.97
C CYS A 239 -9.22 1.98 -4.00
N ASN A 240 -8.66 0.82 -3.67
CA ASN A 240 -7.26 0.54 -3.79
C ASN A 240 -6.97 -0.93 -4.13
N VAL A 241 -5.93 -1.13 -4.91
CA VAL A 241 -5.22 -2.41 -5.00
C VAL A 241 -4.06 -2.33 -4.04
N GLY A 242 -4.04 -3.20 -3.02
CA GLY A 242 -2.95 -3.23 -2.04
C GLY A 242 -1.63 -3.77 -2.60
N LEU A 243 -0.54 -3.53 -1.87
CA LEU A 243 0.82 -3.97 -2.21
C LEU A 243 0.88 -5.47 -2.57
N SER A 244 0.21 -6.31 -1.81
CA SER A 244 0.19 -7.75 -2.08
C SER A 244 -0.61 -8.12 -3.34
N SER A 245 -1.54 -7.29 -3.77
CA SER A 245 -2.34 -7.53 -4.98
C SER A 245 -1.74 -6.91 -6.24
N PHE A 246 -0.72 -6.06 -6.12
CA PHE A 246 -0.04 -5.45 -7.27
C PHE A 246 1.47 -5.59 -7.14
N ASN A 247 2.02 -6.58 -7.83
CA ASN A 247 3.45 -6.81 -7.92
C ASN A 247 3.92 -6.69 -9.37
N PHE A 248 5.07 -6.06 -9.57
CA PHE A 248 5.68 -5.81 -10.87
C PHE A 248 7.17 -6.20 -10.82
N ALA A 249 7.90 -6.04 -11.93
CA ALA A 249 9.27 -6.53 -12.03
C ALA A 249 10.25 -5.92 -10.99
N ALA A 250 10.04 -4.66 -10.61
CA ALA A 250 10.88 -3.93 -9.64
C ALA A 250 10.17 -3.63 -8.31
N GLY A 251 9.19 -4.47 -7.93
CA GLY A 251 8.69 -4.49 -6.56
C GLY A 251 7.18 -4.71 -6.48
N ASP A 252 6.54 -3.96 -5.59
CA ASP A 252 5.10 -3.97 -5.40
C ASP A 252 4.52 -2.56 -5.22
N ALA A 253 3.23 -2.40 -5.47
CA ALA A 253 2.59 -1.09 -5.45
C ALA A 253 1.21 -1.10 -4.78
N ARG A 254 0.84 0.02 -4.19
CA ARG A 254 -0.55 0.37 -3.96
C ARG A 254 -1.02 1.21 -5.13
N VAL A 255 -2.15 0.84 -5.72
CA VAL A 255 -2.80 1.65 -6.76
C VAL A 255 -4.15 2.13 -6.23
N ASN A 256 -4.30 3.43 -6.06
CA ASN A 256 -5.55 4.06 -5.62
C ASN A 256 -6.35 4.54 -6.83
N LEU A 257 -7.67 4.40 -6.76
CA LEU A 257 -8.62 4.80 -7.79
C LEU A 257 -9.97 5.16 -7.13
N GLY A 258 -10.78 6.00 -7.74
CA GLY A 258 -12.17 6.16 -7.31
C GLY A 258 -13.08 5.07 -7.89
N VAL A 259 -14.28 4.93 -7.33
CA VAL A 259 -15.29 3.97 -7.82
C VAL A 259 -15.68 4.24 -9.27
N GLU A 260 -15.66 5.49 -9.71
CA GLU A 260 -15.92 5.88 -11.11
C GLU A 260 -14.92 5.24 -12.10
N SER A 261 -13.72 4.91 -11.62
CA SER A 261 -12.67 4.26 -12.39
C SER A 261 -12.74 2.73 -12.32
N LEU A 262 -13.65 2.16 -11.52
CA LEU A 262 -13.71 0.72 -11.25
C LEU A 262 -14.02 -0.10 -12.52
N ARG A 263 -14.83 0.44 -13.44
CA ARG A 263 -15.20 -0.23 -14.70
C ARG A 263 -14.00 -0.44 -15.62
N SER A 264 -13.03 0.47 -15.61
CA SER A 264 -11.84 0.40 -16.45
C SER A 264 -10.63 -0.23 -15.73
N ALA A 265 -10.72 -0.39 -14.40
CA ALA A 265 -9.64 -0.84 -13.55
C ALA A 265 -8.96 -2.16 -14.01
N PRO A 266 -9.69 -3.23 -14.41
CA PRO A 266 -9.02 -4.48 -14.78
C PRO A 266 -8.03 -4.34 -15.93
N GLN A 267 -8.34 -3.50 -16.92
CA GLN A 267 -7.46 -3.24 -18.05
C GLN A 267 -6.40 -2.20 -17.70
N ALA A 268 -6.77 -1.09 -17.07
CA ALA A 268 -5.84 -0.02 -16.70
C ALA A 268 -4.72 -0.55 -15.79
N LEU A 269 -5.05 -1.39 -14.80
CA LEU A 269 -4.06 -1.96 -13.88
C LEU A 269 -3.03 -2.86 -14.58
N LYS A 270 -3.44 -3.63 -15.61
CA LYS A 270 -2.51 -4.41 -16.44
C LYS A 270 -1.53 -3.48 -17.15
N PHE A 271 -2.03 -2.42 -17.78
CA PHE A 271 -1.20 -1.44 -18.48
C PHE A 271 -0.24 -0.72 -17.52
N ILE A 272 -0.69 -0.37 -16.31
CA ILE A 272 0.17 0.25 -15.29
C ILE A 272 1.28 -0.73 -14.90
N ASN A 273 0.95 -2.01 -14.70
CA ASN A 273 1.92 -3.04 -14.37
C ASN A 273 2.98 -3.23 -15.48
N ASP A 274 2.53 -3.25 -16.73
CA ASP A 274 3.42 -3.38 -17.90
C ASP A 274 4.29 -2.14 -18.09
N TYR A 275 3.75 -0.95 -17.86
CA TYR A 275 4.52 0.30 -17.89
C TYR A 275 5.64 0.28 -16.84
N LEU A 276 5.30 -0.02 -15.58
CA LEU A 276 6.26 -0.09 -14.48
C LEU A 276 7.26 -1.25 -14.63
N SER A 277 6.85 -2.37 -15.23
CA SER A 277 7.77 -3.50 -15.44
C SER A 277 8.78 -3.23 -16.56
N ARG A 278 8.41 -2.47 -17.59
CA ARG A 278 9.29 -2.13 -18.72
C ARG A 278 10.33 -1.05 -18.40
N SER A 279 10.21 -0.38 -17.25
CA SER A 279 11.25 0.52 -16.76
C SER A 279 12.39 -0.22 -16.07
N VAL A 280 12.28 -1.53 -15.85
CA VAL A 280 13.32 -2.32 -15.18
C VAL A 280 14.34 -2.85 -16.17
N VAL A 281 15.62 -2.68 -15.83
CA VAL A 281 16.77 -3.28 -16.50
C VAL A 281 17.41 -4.26 -15.52
N THR A 282 17.26 -5.55 -15.80
CA THR A 282 17.99 -6.62 -15.11
C THR A 282 19.22 -6.93 -15.95
N GLY A 283 20.42 -6.91 -15.36
CA GLY A 283 21.60 -7.37 -16.06
C GLY A 283 21.40 -8.81 -16.53
N SER A 284 21.35 -9.02 -17.85
CA SER A 284 21.76 -10.30 -18.40
C SER A 284 23.24 -10.43 -18.03
N ASN A 285 23.60 -11.42 -17.24
CA ASN A 285 24.97 -11.91 -17.21
C ASN A 285 25.35 -12.23 -18.67
N GLU A 286 26.24 -11.45 -19.25
CA GLU A 286 27.25 -12.00 -20.14
C GLU A 286 28.35 -12.62 -19.28
#